data_AF-A0A654M053-F1
#
_entry.id   AF-A0A654M053-F1
#
_cell.length_a   1.000
_cell.length_b   1.000
_cell.length_c   1.000
_cell.angle_alpha   90.00
_cell.angle_beta   90.00
_cell.angle_gamma   90.00
#
_symmetry.space_group_name_H-M   'P 1'
#
loop_
_entity.id
_entity.type
_entity.pdbx_description
1 polymer ?
#
loop_
_entity_poly.entity_id
_entity_poly.type
_entity_poly.pdbx_seq_one_letter_code
_entity_poly.pdbx_strand_id
1 'polypeptide(L)'
;MFNNTLVWIGNGYHIYQPIDSIQRSEYMEDFQEFGKPDNGFLRFEIDSLSNGYADKSNHPSLESCLLSLPGSSNSKCIGNGLSVEESKVKILQVWDGQTLIKHLIGTFYANLESEKIKEDKRLESNYSRYNNQEPHEIPWIEKLLETPITDHRKLCLQHILIPYLVNIKGMPRSEVSLILEKWIKEYDKKQRMDFDYKHTIKSDLRTVKDHKPISIEFKKIS
;
A
#
# COMPACT_ATOMS: atom_id res chain seq x y z
N MET A 1 25.58 19.80 9.97
CA MET A 1 25.44 18.72 8.97
C MET A 1 25.51 17.45 9.78
N PHE A 2 24.40 16.72 9.88
CA PHE A 2 24.36 15.49 10.67
C PHE A 2 24.99 14.38 9.83
N ASN A 3 25.82 13.56 10.45
CA ASN A 3 26.57 12.52 9.76
C ASN A 3 25.99 11.16 10.07
N ASN A 4 25.34 10.55 9.08
CA ASN A 4 24.90 9.15 9.13
C ASN A 4 26.11 8.21 9.00
N THR A 5 25.96 6.93 9.36
CA THR A 5 27.00 5.94 8.99
C THR A 5 26.89 5.65 7.49
N LEU A 6 27.95 5.93 6.74
CA LEU A 6 28.02 5.65 5.30
C LEU A 6 28.85 4.39 5.08
N VAL A 7 28.27 3.40 4.39
CA VAL A 7 28.91 2.12 4.12
C VAL A 7 29.01 1.92 2.61
N TRP A 8 30.24 1.81 2.11
CA TRP A 8 30.51 1.37 0.75
C TRP A 8 30.28 -0.13 0.63
N ILE A 9 29.53 -0.55 -0.40
CA ILE A 9 29.18 -1.96 -0.62
C ILE A 9 29.70 -2.53 -1.96
N GLY A 10 30.62 -1.83 -2.62
CA GLY A 10 31.25 -2.24 -3.89
C GLY A 10 30.58 -1.65 -5.15
N ASN A 11 29.25 -1.67 -5.22
CA ASN A 11 28.48 -1.11 -6.36
C ASN A 11 27.56 0.05 -5.95
N GLY A 12 27.80 0.64 -4.78
CA GLY A 12 26.96 1.68 -4.22
C GLY A 12 27.21 1.86 -2.73
N TYR A 13 26.26 2.54 -2.08
CA TYR A 13 26.35 2.89 -0.69
C TYR A 13 25.09 2.46 0.07
N HIS A 14 25.29 2.02 1.29
CA HIS A 14 24.24 1.98 2.30
C HIS A 14 24.42 3.14 3.27
N ILE A 15 23.29 3.64 3.76
CA ILE A 15 23.23 4.68 4.79
C ILE A 15 22.55 4.04 5.99
N TYR A 16 23.25 4.00 7.13
CA TYR A 16 22.67 3.56 8.39
C TYR A 16 22.43 4.77 9.28
N GLN A 17 21.17 5.02 9.58
CA GLN A 17 20.72 6.06 10.49
C GLN A 17 20.04 5.41 11.69
N PRO A 18 20.62 5.50 12.90
CA PRO A 18 19.93 5.08 14.11
C PRO A 18 18.69 5.93 14.34
N ILE A 19 17.62 5.25 14.75
CA ILE A 19 16.32 5.83 15.01
C ILE A 19 15.95 5.55 16.48
N ASP A 20 16.06 6.57 17.35
CA ASP A 20 15.47 6.62 18.70
C ASP A 20 13.93 6.78 18.70
N SER A 21 13.20 5.70 18.42
CA SER A 21 11.75 5.69 18.56
C SER A 21 11.31 4.90 19.79
N ILE A 22 10.46 5.51 20.63
CA ILE A 22 9.86 4.87 21.81
C ILE A 22 8.89 3.75 21.38
N GLN A 23 8.33 3.83 20.17
CA GLN A 23 7.36 2.85 19.65
C GLN A 23 7.40 2.77 18.12
N ARG A 24 7.07 1.61 17.53
CA ARG A 24 6.89 1.50 16.07
C ARG A 24 5.70 2.35 15.62
N SER A 25 5.76 2.89 14.40
CA SER A 25 4.71 3.79 13.90
C SER A 25 3.36 3.09 13.80
N GLU A 26 3.33 1.78 13.55
CA GLU A 26 2.11 0.95 13.60
C GLU A 26 1.37 0.96 14.95
N TYR A 27 2.03 1.35 16.04
CA TYR A 27 1.42 1.43 17.38
C TYR A 27 1.15 2.85 17.86
N MET A 28 1.52 3.86 17.07
CA MET A 28 1.22 5.26 17.37
C MET A 28 -0.23 5.56 16.95
N GLU A 29 -1.01 6.18 17.83
CA GLU A 29 -2.44 6.45 17.61
C GLU A 29 -2.69 7.21 16.31
N ASP A 30 -1.90 8.25 16.06
CA ASP A 30 -1.95 9.10 14.86
C ASP A 30 -1.74 8.30 13.56
N PHE A 31 -1.10 7.13 13.62
CA PHE A 31 -0.77 6.34 12.44
C PHE A 31 -1.72 5.16 12.18
N GLN A 32 -2.64 4.85 13.11
CA GLN A 32 -3.55 3.71 13.00
C GLN A 32 -4.53 3.82 11.83
N GLU A 33 -4.83 5.04 11.38
CA GLU A 33 -5.68 5.24 10.20
C GLU A 33 -4.99 4.80 8.90
N PHE A 34 -3.65 4.72 8.90
CA PHE A 34 -2.84 4.29 7.76
C PHE A 34 -2.52 2.79 7.86
N GLY A 35 -2.63 2.07 6.74
CA GLY A 35 -2.64 0.60 6.78
C GLY A 35 -1.31 -0.08 7.18
N LYS A 36 -0.17 0.38 6.64
CA LYS A 36 1.18 -0.16 6.92
C LYS A 36 2.20 0.98 6.99
N PRO A 37 2.12 1.85 8.02
CA PRO A 37 2.90 3.08 8.08
C PRO A 37 4.41 2.81 8.12
N ASP A 38 4.85 1.73 8.78
CA ASP A 38 6.28 1.37 8.88
C ASP A 38 6.97 1.17 7.52
N ASN A 39 6.32 0.46 6.58
CA ASN A 39 6.89 0.28 5.24
C ASN A 39 6.85 1.57 4.41
N GLY A 40 5.83 2.40 4.63
CA GLY A 40 5.76 3.75 4.06
C GLY A 40 6.89 4.63 4.58
N PHE A 41 7.19 4.54 5.87
CA PHE A 41 8.25 5.30 6.53
C PHE A 41 9.62 4.96 5.96
N LEU A 42 9.96 3.68 5.81
CA LEU A 42 11.23 3.26 5.19
C LEU A 42 11.41 3.82 3.77
N ARG A 43 10.34 3.87 2.99
CA ARG A 43 10.37 4.39 1.61
C ARG A 43 10.49 5.91 1.60
N PHE A 44 9.77 6.58 2.50
CA PHE A 44 9.88 8.02 2.70
C PHE A 44 11.31 8.42 3.12
N GLU A 45 11.92 7.69 4.04
CA GLU A 45 13.29 7.95 4.48
C GLU A 45 14.31 7.77 3.35
N ILE A 46 14.14 6.79 2.47
CA ILE A 46 15.00 6.65 1.28
C ILE A 46 15.02 7.93 0.47
N ASP A 47 13.84 8.46 0.13
CA ASP A 47 13.74 9.65 -0.71
C ASP A 47 14.30 10.89 0.01
N SER A 48 14.00 11.02 1.30
CA SER A 48 14.47 12.12 2.14
C SER A 48 16.00 12.12 2.33
N LEU A 49 16.59 10.97 2.64
CA LEU A 49 18.03 10.83 2.90
C LEU A 49 18.86 10.82 1.62
N SER A 50 18.32 10.28 0.53
CA SER A 50 19.03 10.22 -0.75
C SER A 50 18.83 11.47 -1.60
N ASN A 51 17.95 12.40 -1.21
CA ASN A 51 17.58 13.55 -2.03
C ASN A 51 17.12 13.14 -3.45
N GLY A 52 16.38 12.02 -3.54
CA GLY A 52 15.87 11.45 -4.79
C GLY A 52 16.89 10.70 -5.65
N TYR A 53 18.11 10.46 -5.17
CA TYR A 53 19.15 9.70 -5.90
C TYR A 53 19.15 8.19 -5.60
N ALA A 54 18.28 7.72 -4.72
CA ALA A 54 18.16 6.30 -4.44
C ALA A 54 17.64 5.49 -5.63
N ASP A 55 17.93 4.19 -5.63
CA ASP A 55 17.40 3.24 -6.60
C ASP A 55 15.87 3.17 -6.49
N LYS A 56 15.18 3.60 -7.55
CA LYS A 56 13.70 3.60 -7.64
C LYS A 56 13.10 2.20 -7.62
N SER A 57 13.90 1.17 -7.92
CA SER A 57 13.48 -0.24 -7.88
C SER A 57 13.60 -0.83 -6.48
N ASN A 58 14.21 -0.11 -5.53
CA ASN A 58 14.35 -0.55 -4.16
C ASN A 58 13.08 -0.20 -3.36
N HIS A 59 12.33 -1.22 -2.95
CA HIS A 59 11.11 -1.07 -2.18
C HIS A 59 11.25 -1.79 -0.84
N PRO A 60 12.05 -1.26 0.10
CA PRO A 60 12.28 -1.95 1.35
C PRO A 60 10.98 -2.14 2.13
N SER A 61 10.98 -3.18 2.94
CA SER A 61 10.02 -3.44 3.99
C SER A 61 10.80 -3.89 5.22
N LEU A 62 10.20 -3.77 6.41
CA LEU A 62 10.84 -4.25 7.64
C LEU A 62 11.23 -5.74 7.56
N GLU A 63 10.44 -6.53 6.83
CA GLU A 63 10.66 -7.97 6.65
C GLU A 63 11.74 -8.30 5.61
N SER A 64 12.11 -7.34 4.75
CA SER A 64 12.96 -7.58 3.59
C SER A 64 14.17 -6.63 3.49
N CYS A 65 14.42 -5.81 4.50
CA CYS A 65 15.55 -4.88 4.51
C CYS A 65 16.83 -5.63 4.90
N LEU A 66 17.73 -5.79 3.93
CA LEU A 66 19.02 -6.47 4.13
C LEU A 66 20.13 -5.44 4.32
N LEU A 67 21.00 -5.69 5.31
CA LEU A 67 22.16 -4.86 5.60
C LEU A 67 23.44 -5.56 5.15
N SER A 68 24.40 -4.77 4.65
CA SER A 68 25.74 -5.27 4.33
C SER A 68 26.64 -5.11 5.55
N LEU A 69 27.31 -6.19 5.94
CA LEU A 69 28.18 -6.20 7.10
C LEU A 69 29.56 -5.65 6.74
N PRO A 70 30.05 -4.57 7.39
CA PRO A 70 31.41 -4.10 7.20
C PRO A 70 32.45 -5.19 7.41
N GLY A 71 33.47 -5.23 6.54
CA GLY A 71 34.50 -6.27 6.54
C GLY A 71 34.15 -7.52 5.73
N SER A 72 32.88 -7.73 5.36
CA SER A 72 32.49 -8.76 4.39
C SER A 72 32.86 -8.34 2.96
N SER A 73 32.79 -9.26 1.99
CA SER A 73 33.02 -8.97 0.57
C SER A 73 31.77 -9.22 -0.26
N ASN A 74 31.49 -8.32 -1.20
CA ASN A 74 30.36 -8.44 -2.11
C ASN A 74 30.66 -9.49 -3.21
N SER A 75 29.95 -10.62 -3.16
CA SER A 75 30.16 -11.72 -4.12
C SER A 75 29.86 -11.35 -5.57
N LYS A 76 28.93 -10.41 -5.82
CA LYS A 76 28.64 -9.93 -7.18
C LYS A 76 29.82 -9.14 -7.76
N CYS A 77 30.48 -8.33 -6.94
CA CYS A 77 31.67 -7.58 -7.35
C CYS A 77 32.82 -8.54 -7.70
N ILE A 78 33.04 -9.57 -6.88
CA ILE A 78 34.03 -10.61 -7.15
C ILE A 78 33.71 -11.36 -8.45
N GLY A 79 32.45 -11.75 -8.64
CA GLY A 79 31.99 -12.40 -9.88
C GLY A 79 32.17 -11.54 -11.14
N ASN A 80 32.20 -10.21 -10.98
CA ASN A 80 32.44 -9.25 -12.05
C ASN A 80 33.93 -8.91 -12.25
N GLY A 81 34.85 -9.60 -11.56
CA GLY A 81 36.29 -9.48 -11.75
C GLY A 81 37.01 -8.52 -10.80
N LEU A 82 36.33 -7.95 -9.79
CA LEU A 82 36.99 -7.17 -8.75
C LEU A 82 37.73 -8.07 -7.77
N SER A 83 38.85 -7.58 -7.24
CA SER A 83 39.56 -8.29 -6.17
C SER A 83 38.72 -8.35 -4.89
N VAL A 84 39.08 -9.27 -3.98
CA VAL A 84 38.43 -9.39 -2.66
C VAL A 84 38.52 -8.07 -1.88
N GLU A 85 39.64 -7.35 -2.00
CA GLU A 85 39.89 -6.10 -1.28
C GLU A 85 39.09 -4.91 -1.85
N GLU A 86 38.91 -4.86 -3.17
CA GLU A 86 38.04 -3.87 -3.81
C GLU A 86 36.56 -4.16 -3.54
N SER A 87 36.21 -5.45 -3.40
CA SER A 87 34.86 -5.91 -3.12
C SER A 87 34.47 -5.82 -1.64
N LYS A 88 35.39 -5.41 -0.75
CA LYS A 88 35.10 -5.32 0.70
C LYS A 88 34.11 -4.20 0.99
N VAL A 89 33.17 -4.51 1.87
CA VAL A 89 32.25 -3.56 2.48
C VAL A 89 33.02 -2.72 3.49
N LYS A 90 33.04 -1.40 3.31
CA LYS A 90 33.88 -0.46 4.08
C LYS A 90 33.02 0.63 4.71
N ILE A 91 33.28 0.95 5.97
CA ILE A 91 32.71 2.16 6.59
C ILE A 91 33.50 3.34 6.08
N LEU A 92 32.83 4.26 5.40
CA LEU A 92 33.41 5.50 4.90
C LEU A 92 33.21 6.66 5.89
N GLN A 93 32.10 6.62 6.61
CA GLN A 93 31.74 7.64 7.59
C GLN A 93 31.07 6.96 8.79
N VAL A 94 31.41 7.38 9.99
CA VAL A 94 30.80 6.91 11.23
C VAL A 94 29.74 7.91 11.68
N TRP A 95 28.65 7.40 12.23
CA TRP A 95 27.59 8.22 12.80
C TRP A 95 28.09 9.11 13.95
N ASP A 96 27.63 10.35 13.99
CA ASP A 96 28.05 11.39 14.95
C ASP A 96 27.31 11.37 16.29
N GLY A 97 26.40 10.40 16.50
CA GLY A 97 25.64 10.25 17.75
C GLY A 97 24.33 11.04 17.80
N GLN A 98 23.97 11.78 16.76
CA GLN A 98 22.74 12.58 16.75
C GLN A 98 21.59 11.89 15.99
N THR A 99 20.40 11.86 16.60
CA THR A 99 19.18 11.31 16.00
C THR A 99 18.23 12.43 15.55
N LEU A 100 17.56 12.23 14.41
CA LEU A 100 16.74 13.26 13.73
C LEU A 100 15.23 12.99 13.75
N ILE A 101 14.77 12.15 14.67
CA ILE A 101 13.44 11.53 14.58
C ILE A 101 12.28 12.49 14.64
N LYS A 102 12.34 13.47 15.54
CA LYS A 102 11.17 14.32 15.77
C LYS A 102 10.77 15.07 14.50
N HIS A 103 11.76 15.52 13.73
CA HIS A 103 11.51 16.14 12.44
C HIS A 103 11.04 15.13 11.40
N LEU A 104 11.70 13.97 11.31
CA LEU A 104 11.39 12.92 10.33
C LEU A 104 9.94 12.39 10.47
N ILE A 105 9.50 12.11 11.70
CA ILE A 105 8.14 11.64 11.98
C ILE A 105 7.10 12.69 11.63
N GLY A 106 7.31 13.96 12.01
CA GLY A 106 6.41 15.05 11.65
C GLY A 106 6.30 15.25 10.13
N THR A 107 7.43 15.21 9.42
CA THR A 107 7.43 15.31 7.95
C THR A 107 6.82 14.09 7.27
N PHE A 108 7.00 12.90 7.85
CA PHE A 108 6.40 11.69 7.33
C PHE A 108 4.88 11.72 7.48
N TYR A 109 4.39 12.14 8.65
CA TYR A 109 2.95 12.32 8.88
C TYR A 109 2.34 13.32 7.89
N ALA A 110 2.99 14.48 7.69
CA ALA A 110 2.56 15.46 6.69
C ALA A 110 2.58 14.89 5.25
N ASN A 111 3.52 14.00 4.93
CA ASN A 111 3.53 13.29 3.66
C ASN A 111 2.31 12.36 3.52
N LEU A 112 1.99 11.58 4.56
CA LEU A 112 0.82 10.71 4.56
C LEU A 112 -0.50 11.49 4.40
N GLU A 113 -0.65 12.62 5.10
CA GLU A 113 -1.80 13.51 4.90
C GLU A 113 -1.86 14.06 3.47
N SER A 114 -0.72 14.47 2.92
CA SER A 114 -0.64 14.97 1.55
C SER A 114 -0.99 13.90 0.52
N GLU A 115 -0.57 12.64 0.74
CA GLU A 115 -0.94 11.50 -0.10
C GLU A 115 -2.45 11.22 -0.02
N LYS A 116 -3.04 11.29 1.17
CA LYS A 116 -4.48 11.17 1.39
C LYS A 116 -5.25 12.25 0.62
N ILE A 117 -4.87 13.52 0.75
CA ILE A 117 -5.48 14.64 0.02
C ILE A 117 -5.36 14.45 -1.50
N LYS A 118 -4.21 13.97 -1.99
CA LYS A 118 -4.02 13.69 -3.43
C LYS A 118 -4.94 12.57 -3.90
N GLU A 119 -5.10 11.53 -3.11
CA GLU A 119 -6.02 10.44 -3.42
C GLU A 119 -7.47 10.93 -3.41
N ASP A 120 -7.88 11.71 -2.40
CA ASP A 120 -9.22 12.29 -2.34
C ASP A 120 -9.52 13.18 -3.55
N LYS A 121 -8.58 14.04 -3.96
CA LYS A 121 -8.71 14.84 -5.20
C LYS A 121 -8.79 13.97 -6.46
N ARG A 122 -8.03 12.87 -6.53
CA ARG A 122 -8.14 11.91 -7.64
C ARG A 122 -9.53 11.28 -7.66
N LEU A 123 -10.06 10.89 -6.50
CA LEU A 123 -11.41 10.35 -6.36
C LEU A 123 -12.48 11.36 -6.77
N GLU A 124 -12.38 12.62 -6.35
CA GLU A 124 -13.29 13.70 -6.77
C GLU A 124 -13.26 13.95 -8.28
N SER A 125 -12.06 13.94 -8.87
CA SER A 125 -11.91 14.11 -10.32
C SER A 125 -12.50 12.93 -11.10
N ASN A 126 -12.34 11.71 -10.59
CA ASN A 126 -12.94 10.51 -11.17
C ASN A 126 -14.46 10.53 -11.00
N TYR A 127 -14.97 10.99 -9.86
CA TYR A 127 -16.41 11.16 -9.62
C TYR A 127 -17.06 12.15 -10.58
N SER A 128 -16.37 13.27 -10.83
CA SER A 128 -16.82 14.28 -11.78
C SER A 128 -16.86 13.73 -13.21
N ARG A 129 -15.95 12.81 -13.57
CA ARG A 129 -16.00 12.07 -14.84
C ARG A 129 -17.13 11.04 -14.86
N TYR A 130 -17.35 10.32 -13.77
CA TYR A 130 -18.44 9.36 -13.63
C TYR A 130 -19.81 10.01 -13.87
N ASN A 131 -20.12 11.13 -13.20
CA ASN A 131 -21.40 11.81 -13.36
C ASN A 131 -21.67 12.34 -14.79
N ASN A 132 -20.64 12.39 -15.65
CA ASN A 132 -20.75 12.83 -17.04
C ASN A 132 -20.78 11.64 -18.04
N GLN A 133 -20.68 10.40 -17.60
CA GLN A 133 -20.74 9.22 -18.44
C GLN A 133 -22.15 8.60 -18.37
N GLU A 134 -22.68 8.14 -19.51
CA GLU A 134 -23.87 7.30 -19.47
C GLU A 134 -23.55 6.00 -18.72
N PRO A 135 -24.39 5.59 -17.75
CA PRO A 135 -24.09 4.44 -16.93
C PRO A 135 -24.08 3.17 -17.78
N HIS A 136 -22.92 2.50 -17.83
CA HIS A 136 -22.84 1.15 -18.36
C HIS A 136 -23.47 0.18 -17.36
N GLU A 137 -24.78 -0.03 -17.50
CA GLU A 137 -25.53 -0.92 -16.61
C GLU A 137 -25.42 -2.37 -17.07
N ILE A 138 -25.14 -3.26 -16.13
CA ILE A 138 -25.24 -4.71 -16.33
C ILE A 138 -26.51 -5.17 -15.60
N PRO A 139 -27.63 -5.42 -16.32
CA PRO A 139 -28.96 -5.55 -15.70
C PRO A 139 -29.06 -6.61 -14.61
N TRP A 140 -28.34 -7.73 -14.74
CA TRP A 140 -28.37 -8.78 -13.73
C TRP A 140 -27.61 -8.41 -12.45
N ILE A 141 -26.58 -7.54 -12.54
CA ILE A 141 -25.86 -7.02 -11.37
C ILE A 141 -26.70 -5.96 -10.67
N GLU A 142 -27.40 -5.10 -11.43
CA GLU A 142 -28.38 -4.16 -10.86
C GLU A 142 -29.48 -4.91 -10.10
N LYS A 143 -30.03 -5.97 -10.68
CA LYS A 143 -31.01 -6.81 -10.00
C LYS A 143 -30.44 -7.48 -8.74
N LEU A 144 -29.16 -7.85 -8.75
CA LEU A 144 -28.47 -8.37 -7.56
C LEU A 144 -28.29 -7.30 -6.47
N LEU A 145 -28.04 -6.04 -6.86
CA LEU A 145 -27.98 -4.90 -5.93
C LEU A 145 -29.35 -4.57 -5.34
N GLU A 146 -30.43 -4.77 -6.08
CA GLU A 146 -31.80 -4.60 -5.56
C GLU A 146 -32.24 -5.77 -4.67
N THR A 147 -31.83 -6.99 -5.02
CA THR A 147 -32.26 -8.22 -4.35
C THR A 147 -31.06 -8.99 -3.83
N PRO A 148 -30.63 -8.76 -2.57
CA PRO A 148 -29.52 -9.48 -1.98
C PRO A 148 -29.81 -10.99 -1.87
N ILE A 149 -28.76 -11.80 -2.00
CA ILE A 149 -28.82 -13.26 -1.91
C ILE A 149 -28.41 -13.76 -0.52
N THR A 150 -28.89 -14.94 -0.12
CA THR A 150 -28.59 -15.60 1.16
C THR A 150 -27.15 -16.10 1.23
N ASP A 151 -26.74 -16.82 0.19
CA ASP A 151 -25.51 -17.59 0.14
C ASP A 151 -24.46 -16.90 -0.72
N HIS A 152 -23.19 -17.25 -0.53
CA HIS A 152 -22.05 -16.75 -1.32
C HIS A 152 -21.90 -15.22 -1.34
N ARG A 153 -22.48 -14.50 -0.38
CA ARG A 153 -22.42 -13.02 -0.27
C ARG A 153 -20.98 -12.48 -0.33
N LYS A 154 -20.05 -13.12 0.38
CA LYS A 154 -18.62 -12.76 0.34
C LYS A 154 -18.05 -12.80 -1.08
N LEU A 155 -18.35 -13.87 -1.83
CA LEU A 155 -17.90 -14.03 -3.22
C LEU A 155 -18.57 -13.00 -4.15
N CYS A 156 -19.85 -12.74 -3.95
CA CYS A 156 -20.56 -11.70 -4.71
C CYS A 156 -19.96 -10.31 -4.48
N LEU A 157 -19.64 -9.95 -3.23
CA LEU A 157 -18.94 -8.70 -2.93
C LEU A 157 -17.60 -8.65 -3.68
N GLN A 158 -16.77 -9.67 -3.49
CA GLN A 158 -15.40 -9.72 -4.01
C GLN A 158 -15.30 -9.71 -5.53
N HIS A 159 -16.16 -10.48 -6.19
CA HIS A 159 -15.99 -10.80 -7.60
C HIS A 159 -17.03 -10.20 -8.52
N ILE A 160 -18.10 -9.61 -7.97
CA ILE A 160 -19.20 -9.05 -8.76
C ILE A 160 -19.43 -7.61 -8.35
N LEU A 161 -19.93 -7.36 -7.14
CA LEU A 161 -20.43 -6.05 -6.75
C LEU A 161 -19.33 -5.00 -6.64
N ILE A 162 -18.22 -5.28 -5.94
CA ILE A 162 -17.11 -4.33 -5.82
C ILE A 162 -16.50 -3.99 -7.19
N PRO A 163 -16.05 -4.96 -8.01
CA PRO A 163 -15.51 -4.63 -9.33
C PRO A 163 -16.53 -4.01 -10.28
N TYR A 164 -17.83 -4.33 -10.17
CA TYR A 164 -18.86 -3.64 -10.95
C TYR A 164 -18.98 -2.17 -10.55
N LEU A 165 -19.21 -1.90 -9.27
CA LEU A 165 -19.44 -0.55 -8.78
C LEU A 165 -18.21 0.34 -9.00
N VAL A 166 -17.00 -0.20 -8.79
CA VAL A 166 -15.75 0.55 -8.94
C VAL A 166 -15.28 0.66 -10.40
N ASN A 167 -15.21 -0.46 -11.14
CA ASN A 167 -14.53 -0.48 -12.44
C ASN A 167 -15.47 -0.32 -13.64
N ILE A 168 -16.76 -0.62 -13.48
CA ILE A 168 -17.76 -0.44 -14.54
C ILE A 168 -18.54 0.84 -14.31
N LYS A 169 -19.11 1.00 -13.10
CA LYS A 169 -19.80 2.22 -12.71
C LYS A 169 -18.86 3.32 -12.23
N GLY A 170 -17.55 3.11 -12.09
CA GLY A 170 -16.64 4.23 -11.78
C GLY A 170 -16.92 4.94 -10.45
N MET A 171 -17.67 4.31 -9.53
CA MET A 171 -18.14 4.97 -8.31
C MET A 171 -17.00 5.20 -7.32
N PRO A 172 -17.07 6.28 -6.50
CA PRO A 172 -16.12 6.51 -5.42
C PRO A 172 -16.19 5.38 -4.40
N ARG A 173 -15.03 4.92 -3.93
CA ARG A 173 -14.95 3.82 -2.95
C ARG A 173 -15.76 4.09 -1.67
N SER A 174 -15.85 5.35 -1.24
CA SER A 174 -16.67 5.77 -0.10
C SER A 174 -18.16 5.51 -0.32
N GLU A 175 -18.67 5.87 -1.50
CA GLU A 175 -20.06 5.62 -1.89
C GLU A 175 -20.32 4.12 -2.09
N VAL A 176 -19.40 3.41 -2.73
CA VAL A 176 -19.47 1.95 -2.85
C VAL A 176 -19.56 1.29 -1.47
N SER A 177 -18.76 1.75 -0.50
CA SER A 177 -18.86 1.25 0.87
C SER A 177 -20.25 1.46 1.47
N LEU A 178 -20.85 2.64 1.29
CA LEU A 178 -22.20 2.93 1.78
C LEU A 178 -23.27 2.05 1.11
N ILE A 179 -23.20 1.90 -0.22
CA ILE A 179 -24.12 1.05 -0.99
C ILE A 179 -24.03 -0.40 -0.52
N LEU A 180 -22.81 -0.94 -0.39
CA LEU A 180 -22.61 -2.32 0.01
C LEU A 180 -22.97 -2.56 1.47
N GLU A 181 -22.67 -1.62 2.36
CA GLU A 181 -23.12 -1.72 3.74
C GLU A 181 -24.65 -1.74 3.84
N LYS A 182 -25.35 -0.92 3.05
CA LYS A 182 -26.81 -0.93 2.98
C LYS A 182 -27.33 -2.25 2.43
N TRP A 183 -26.76 -2.72 1.32
CA TRP A 183 -27.09 -4.00 0.68
C TRP A 183 -27.00 -5.18 1.65
N ILE A 184 -25.94 -5.21 2.47
CA ILE A 184 -25.74 -6.23 3.50
C ILE A 184 -26.74 -6.07 4.65
N LYS A 185 -26.91 -4.85 5.18
CA LYS A 185 -27.77 -4.56 6.33
C LYS A 185 -29.25 -4.79 6.05
N GLU A 186 -29.71 -4.56 4.82
CA GLU A 186 -31.08 -4.86 4.42
C GLU A 186 -31.38 -6.37 4.50
N TYR A 187 -30.36 -7.22 4.41
CA TYR A 187 -30.53 -8.68 4.44
C TYR A 187 -30.10 -9.35 5.76
N ASP A 188 -29.24 -8.73 6.57
CA ASP A 188 -28.84 -9.26 7.90
C ASP A 188 -30.05 -9.41 8.86
N LYS A 189 -31.17 -8.74 8.56
CA LYS A 189 -32.47 -8.93 9.24
C LYS A 189 -33.05 -10.35 9.10
N LYS A 190 -32.60 -11.14 8.11
CA LYS A 190 -33.17 -12.47 7.78
C LYS A 190 -32.23 -13.62 8.14
N GLN A 191 -30.92 -13.42 8.14
CA GLN A 191 -29.92 -14.44 8.46
C GLN A 191 -28.59 -13.81 8.87
N ARG A 192 -28.08 -14.20 10.04
CA ARG A 192 -26.82 -13.71 10.60
C ARG A 192 -25.66 -13.96 9.63
N MET A 193 -24.82 -12.95 9.45
CA MET A 193 -23.59 -13.05 8.67
C MET A 193 -22.57 -14.04 9.24
N ASP A 194 -21.89 -14.76 8.35
CA ASP A 194 -20.80 -15.70 8.61
C ASP A 194 -19.39 -15.09 8.41
N PHE A 195 -19.30 -13.80 8.03
CA PHE A 195 -18.03 -13.08 7.88
C PHE A 195 -18.10 -11.62 8.35
N ASP A 196 -16.93 -11.03 8.64
CA ASP A 196 -16.79 -9.60 8.94
C ASP A 196 -16.85 -8.76 7.66
N TYR A 197 -18.05 -8.30 7.31
CA TYR A 197 -18.27 -7.54 6.09
C TYR A 197 -17.58 -6.18 6.05
N LYS A 198 -17.38 -5.53 7.21
CA LYS A 198 -16.74 -4.21 7.25
C LYS A 198 -15.28 -4.34 6.86
N HIS A 199 -14.60 -5.32 7.43
CA HIS A 199 -13.23 -5.64 7.05
C HIS A 199 -13.14 -6.08 5.59
N THR A 200 -14.04 -6.95 5.13
CA THR A 200 -14.08 -7.43 3.74
C THR A 200 -14.23 -6.28 2.75
N ILE A 201 -15.26 -5.43 2.89
CA ILE A 201 -15.48 -4.28 2.01
C ILE A 201 -14.26 -3.36 1.98
N LYS A 202 -13.70 -3.01 3.15
CA LYS A 202 -12.52 -2.12 3.24
C LYS A 202 -11.29 -2.74 2.57
N SER A 203 -11.02 -4.01 2.83
CA SER A 203 -9.87 -4.73 2.25
C SER A 203 -10.01 -4.84 0.74
N ASP A 204 -11.18 -5.26 0.26
CA ASP A 204 -11.42 -5.53 -1.16
C ASP A 204 -11.49 -4.22 -1.97
N LEU A 205 -12.05 -3.14 -1.44
CA LEU A 205 -11.98 -1.81 -2.07
C LEU A 205 -10.55 -1.28 -2.19
N ARG A 206 -9.65 -1.67 -1.29
CA ARG A 206 -8.23 -1.30 -1.35
C ARG A 206 -7.47 -2.13 -2.39
N THR A 207 -7.86 -3.39 -2.60
CA THR A 207 -7.16 -4.31 -3.48
C THR A 207 -7.81 -4.49 -4.85
N VAL A 208 -9.02 -3.98 -5.06
CA VAL A 208 -9.70 -4.00 -6.36
C VAL A 208 -8.84 -3.24 -7.36
N LYS A 209 -8.18 -4.00 -8.23
CA LYS A 209 -7.44 -3.51 -9.39
C LYS A 209 -8.43 -3.29 -10.54
N ASP A 210 -7.95 -3.40 -11.76
CA ASP A 210 -8.72 -3.14 -12.98
C ASP A 210 -9.59 -4.35 -13.41
N HIS A 211 -9.82 -5.33 -12.53
CA HIS A 211 -10.54 -6.54 -12.88
C HIS A 211 -12.05 -6.29 -12.97
N LYS A 212 -12.68 -6.84 -14.01
CA LYS A 212 -14.12 -6.72 -14.27
C LYS A 212 -14.93 -7.70 -13.40
N PRO A 213 -16.22 -7.46 -13.18
CA PRO A 213 -17.09 -8.43 -12.51
C PRO A 213 -17.12 -9.76 -13.27
N ILE A 214 -17.27 -10.87 -12.54
CA ILE A 214 -17.44 -12.21 -13.13
C ILE A 214 -18.65 -12.20 -14.08
N SER A 215 -18.48 -12.78 -15.27
CA SER A 215 -19.56 -12.98 -16.24
C SER A 215 -20.50 -14.11 -15.81
N ILE A 216 -21.79 -13.98 -16.13
CA ILE A 216 -22.79 -15.05 -15.93
C ILE A 216 -22.52 -16.25 -16.86
N GLU A 217 -21.80 -16.02 -17.96
CA GLU A 217 -21.30 -17.07 -18.84
C GLU A 217 -20.10 -17.76 -18.19
N PHE A 218 -20.36 -18.65 -17.25
CA PHE A 218 -19.38 -19.66 -16.87
C PHE A 218 -19.08 -20.49 -18.13
N LYS A 219 -17.91 -20.28 -18.75
CA LYS A 219 -17.33 -21.32 -19.60
C LYS A 219 -17.22 -22.56 -18.74
N LYS A 220 -18.06 -23.56 -19.02
CA LYS A 220 -17.87 -24.92 -18.53
C LYS A 220 -16.42 -25.27 -18.84
N ILE A 221 -15.63 -25.48 -17.80
CA ILE A 221 -14.35 -26.17 -17.94
C ILE A 221 -14.74 -27.60 -18.26
N SER A 222 -14.78 -27.90 -19.56
CA SER A 222 -14.84 -29.25 -20.11
C SER A 222 -13.45 -29.87 -20.09
#